data_AF-A0A6M0G7S9-F1
#
_entry.id   AF-A0A6M0G7S9-F1
#
_cell.length_a   1.000
_cell.length_b   1.000
_cell.length_c   1.000
_cell.angle_alpha   90.00
_cell.angle_beta   90.00
_cell.angle_gamma   90.00
#
_symmetry.space_group_name_H-M   'P 1'
#
loop_
_entity.id
_entity.type
_entity.pdbx_description
1 polymer ?
#
loop_
_entity_poly.entity_id
_entity_poly.type
_entity_poly.pdbx_seq_one_letter_code
_entity_poly.pdbx_strand_id
1 'polypeptide(L)' 'MEQLKPTIEVEKLTLADWLSLAQAIGNEPLWGFFRWLELTPSEVLESLSRKQVKEIAERLDYSIGWIESRITEYS' A
#
# COMPACT_ATOMS: atom_id res chain seq x y z
N MET A 1 29.58 -6.12 -17.13
CA MET A 1 29.01 -6.33 -15.79
C MET A 1 27.63 -6.93 -16.02
N GLU A 2 27.40 -8.20 -15.71
CA GLU A 2 26.03 -8.73 -15.71
C GLU A 2 25.34 -8.16 -14.47
N GLN A 3 24.43 -7.24 -14.72
CA GLN A 3 23.60 -6.59 -13.72
C GLN A 3 22.55 -7.60 -13.26
N LEU A 4 22.30 -7.65 -11.94
CA LEU A 4 21.33 -8.54 -11.33
C LEU A 4 19.98 -8.49 -12.05
N LYS A 5 19.30 -9.64 -12.12
CA LYS A 5 17.88 -9.72 -12.50
C LYS A 5 17.03 -9.55 -11.23
N PRO A 6 16.38 -8.40 -10.98
CA PRO A 6 15.36 -8.30 -9.95
C PRO A 6 14.11 -9.02 -10.46
N THR A 7 13.64 -10.02 -9.72
CA THR A 7 12.49 -10.87 -10.10
C THR A 7 11.39 -10.84 -9.03
N ILE A 8 11.30 -9.75 -8.27
CA ILE A 8 10.11 -9.53 -7.44
C ILE A 8 9.05 -8.93 -8.36
N GLU A 9 7.95 -9.65 -8.51
CA GLU A 9 6.75 -9.13 -9.15
C GLU A 9 6.16 -8.05 -8.25
N VAL A 10 6.08 -6.83 -8.78
CA VAL A 10 5.68 -5.63 -8.03
C VAL A 10 4.25 -5.76 -7.46
N GLU A 11 3.39 -6.53 -8.11
CA GLU A 11 2.03 -6.90 -7.66
C GLU A 11 1.98 -7.81 -6.43
N LYS A 12 3.11 -8.46 -6.07
CA LYS A 12 3.21 -9.29 -4.86
C LYS A 12 3.66 -8.51 -3.63
N LEU A 13 4.00 -7.23 -3.77
CA LEU A 13 4.45 -6.40 -2.67
C LEU A 13 3.28 -6.07 -1.73
N THR A 14 3.49 -6.30 -0.44
CA THR A 14 2.54 -5.94 0.61
C THR A 14 2.54 -4.43 0.83
N LEU A 15 1.53 -3.90 1.52
CA LEU A 15 1.54 -2.50 1.96
C LEU A 15 2.81 -2.16 2.75
N ALA A 16 3.27 -3.05 3.64
CA ALA A 16 4.48 -2.81 4.41
C ALA A 16 5.73 -2.66 3.52
N ASP A 17 5.81 -3.43 2.44
CA ASP A 17 6.90 -3.31 1.46
C ASP A 17 6.85 -1.96 0.74
N TRP A 18 5.65 -1.52 0.31
CA TRP A 18 5.48 -0.22 -0.33
C TRP A 18 5.80 0.96 0.57
N LEU A 19 5.42 0.90 1.85
CA LEU A 19 5.78 1.93 2.82
C LEU A 19 7.30 1.95 3.07
N SER A 20 7.94 0.78 3.09
CA SER A 20 9.40 0.68 3.24
C SER A 20 10.13 1.23 2.01
N LEU A 21 9.60 0.96 0.81
CA LEU A 21 10.12 1.52 -0.44
C LEU A 21 10.00 3.03 -0.47
N ALA A 22 8.84 3.59 -0.08
CA ALA A 22 8.63 5.03 0.02
C ALA A 22 9.73 5.68 0.87
N GLN A 23 9.98 5.14 2.06
CA GLN A 23 11.05 5.62 2.94
C GLN A 23 12.44 5.48 2.30
N ALA A 24 12.75 4.33 1.71
CA ALA A 24 14.07 4.05 1.13
C ALA A 24 14.43 4.99 -0.03
N ILE A 25 13.42 5.46 -0.78
CA ILE A 25 13.61 6.38 -1.91
C ILE A 25 13.37 7.85 -1.54
N GLY A 26 13.13 8.16 -0.26
CA GLY A 26 12.88 9.52 0.22
C GLY A 26 11.51 10.11 -0.14
N ASN A 27 10.51 9.26 -0.39
CA ASN A 27 9.12 9.64 -0.62
C ASN A 27 8.27 9.56 0.66
N GLU A 28 7.10 10.21 0.62
CA GLU A 28 6.12 10.15 1.71
C GLU A 28 5.47 8.76 1.80
N PRO A 29 5.10 8.27 3.01
CA PRO A 29 4.37 7.01 3.18
C PRO A 29 3.10 6.92 2.34
N LEU A 30 2.44 8.06 2.11
CA LEU A 30 1.22 8.15 1.30
C LEU A 30 1.45 7.70 -0.15
N TRP A 31 2.62 7.98 -0.71
CA TRP A 31 2.99 7.48 -2.03
C TRP A 31 2.98 5.95 -2.07
N GLY A 32 3.59 5.30 -1.06
CA GLY A 32 3.60 3.83 -0.96
C GLY A 32 2.18 3.27 -0.81
N PHE A 33 1.34 3.92 -0.02
CA PHE A 33 -0.06 3.54 0.11
C PHE A 33 -0.82 3.60 -1.23
N PHE A 34 -0.69 4.67 -2.01
CA PHE A 34 -1.36 4.76 -3.31
C PHE A 34 -0.83 3.73 -4.32
N ARG A 35 0.47 3.46 -4.34
CA ARG A 35 1.03 2.39 -5.18
C ARG A 35 0.50 1.02 -4.81
N TRP A 36 0.32 0.78 -3.52
CA TRP A 36 -0.31 -0.45 -3.04
C TRP A 36 -1.77 -0.53 -3.49
N LEU A 37 -2.57 0.53 -3.36
CA LEU A 37 -3.96 0.56 -3.84
C LEU A 37 -4.07 0.31 -5.36
N GLU A 38 -3.23 0.95 -6.16
CA GLU A 38 -3.23 0.81 -7.63
C GLU A 38 -2.93 -0.62 -8.13
N LEU A 39 -2.21 -1.40 -7.34
CA LEU A 39 -1.66 -2.70 -7.76
C LEU A 39 -2.21 -3.88 -6.97
N THR A 40 -3.03 -3.62 -5.95
CA THR A 40 -3.69 -4.66 -5.17
C THR A 40 -5.02 -5.01 -5.83
N PRO A 41 -5.30 -6.30 -6.09
CA PRO A 41 -6.61 -6.72 -6.61
C PRO A 41 -7.76 -6.24 -5.72
N SER A 42 -8.86 -5.80 -6.33
CA SER A 42 -10.00 -5.25 -5.60
C SER A 42 -10.58 -6.23 -4.59
N GLU A 43 -10.58 -7.53 -4.88
CA GLU A 43 -11.09 -8.56 -3.96
C GLU A 43 -10.29 -8.60 -2.65
N VAL A 44 -8.99 -8.27 -2.71
CA VAL A 44 -8.14 -8.16 -1.52
C VAL A 44 -8.50 -6.90 -0.74
N LEU A 45 -8.72 -5.77 -1.43
CA LEU A 45 -9.12 -4.50 -0.82
C LEU A 45 -10.49 -4.61 -0.12
N GLU A 46 -11.47 -5.25 -0.78
CA GLU A 46 -12.80 -5.52 -0.23
C GLU A 46 -12.76 -6.48 0.98
N SER A 47 -11.76 -7.36 1.04
CA SER A 47 -11.58 -8.31 2.15
C SER A 47 -10.99 -7.67 3.42
N LEU A 48 -10.54 -6.41 3.35
CA LEU A 48 -9.93 -5.74 4.50
C LEU A 48 -10.94 -5.57 5.62
N SER A 49 -10.61 -6.14 6.78
CA SER A 49 -11.38 -5.90 7.99
C SER A 49 -11.22 -4.44 8.44
N ARG A 50 -12.25 -3.91 9.10
CA ARG A 50 -12.20 -2.58 9.72
C ARG A 50 -11.00 -2.39 10.66
N LYS A 51 -10.54 -3.48 11.31
CA LYS A 51 -9.34 -3.47 12.15
C LYS A 51 -8.09 -3.17 11.32
N GLN A 52 -7.91 -3.84 10.19
CA GLN A 52 -6.80 -3.59 9.27
C GLN A 52 -6.85 -2.16 8.71
N VAL A 53 -8.04 -1.68 8.33
CA VAL A 53 -8.20 -0.30 7.84
C VAL A 53 -7.81 0.73 8.92
N LYS A 54 -8.16 0.48 10.19
CA LYS A 54 -7.73 1.31 11.32
C LYS A 54 -6.21 1.30 11.50
N GLU A 55 -5.57 0.13 11.43
CA GLU A 55 -4.11 0.00 11.53
C GLU A 55 -3.38 0.75 10.40
N ILE A 56 -3.93 0.72 9.18
CA ILE A 56 -3.44 1.51 8.04
C ILE A 56 -3.55 3.02 8.35
N ALA A 57 -4.71 3.45 8.83
CA ALA A 57 -4.97 4.85 9.18
C ALA A 57 -4.02 5.38 10.26
N GLU A 58 -3.81 4.61 11.32
CA GLU A 58 -2.86 4.95 12.39
C GLU A 58 -1.42 5.04 11.88
N ARG A 59 -1.02 4.13 10.98
CA ARG A 59 0.35 4.10 10.44
C ARG A 59 0.64 5.24 9.48
N LEU A 60 -0.37 5.74 8.78
CA LEU A 60 -0.25 6.85 7.84
C LEU A 60 -0.55 8.21 8.49
N ASP A 61 -1.01 8.24 9.75
CA ASP A 61 -1.49 9.44 10.44
C ASP A 61 -2.69 10.13 9.74
N TYR A 62 -3.66 9.32 9.30
CA TYR A 62 -4.91 9.78 8.69
C TYR A 62 -6.14 9.28 9.44
N SER A 63 -7.28 9.94 9.20
CA SER A 63 -8.56 9.43 9.69
C SER A 63 -8.94 8.12 9.02
N ILE A 64 -9.56 7.20 9.78
CA ILE A 64 -10.06 5.93 9.25
C ILE A 64 -11.03 6.15 8.07
N GLY A 65 -11.91 7.15 8.14
CA GLY A 65 -12.87 7.44 7.08
C GLY A 65 -12.21 7.92 5.78
N TRP A 66 -11.09 8.64 5.87
CA TRP A 66 -10.31 9.02 4.69
C TRP A 66 -9.69 7.78 4.01
N ILE A 67 -9.12 6.87 4.81
CA ILE A 67 -8.56 5.61 4.28
C ILE A 67 -9.65 4.71 3.69
N GLU A 68 -10.79 4.55 4.39
CA GLU A 68 -11.95 3.80 3.88
C GLU A 68 -12.41 4.36 2.53
N SER A 69 -12.49 5.69 2.38
CA SER A 69 -12.82 6.34 1.11
C SER A 69 -11.81 6.02 0.01
N ARG A 70 -10.49 6.05 0.30
CA ARG A 70 -9.47 5.71 -0.71
C ARG A 70 -9.55 4.24 -1.11
N ILE A 71 -9.72 3.32 -0.16
CA ILE A 71 -9.85 1.89 -0.46
C ILE A 71 -11.07 1.65 -1.36
N THR A 72 -12.22 2.26 -1.03
CA THR A 72 -13.46 2.13 -1.81
C THR A 72 -13.34 2.66 -3.25
N GLU A 73 -12.49 3.65 -3.50
CA GLU A 73 -12.29 4.18 -4.86
C GLU A 73 -11.45 3.25 -5.77
N TYR A 74 -10.69 2.34 -5.18
CA TYR A 74 -9.78 1.42 -5.87
C TYR A 74 -10.24 -0.05 -5.79
N SER A 75 -11.33 -0.31 -5.06
CA SER A 75 -12.02 -1.61 -5.00
C SER A 75 -13.07 -1.67 -6.11
#